data_AF-A0A9W8ILB6-F1
#
_entry.id   AF-A0A9W8ILB6-F1
#
_cell.length_a   1.000
_cell.length_b   1.000
_cell.length_c   1.000
_cell.angle_alpha   90.00
_cell.angle_beta   90.00
_cell.angle_gamma   90.00
#
_symmetry.space_group_name_H-M   'P 1'
#
loop_
_entity.id
_entity.type
_entity.pdbx_description
1 polymer ?
#
loop_
_entity_poly.entity_id
_entity_poly.type
_entity_poly.pdbx_seq_one_letter_code
_entity_poly.pdbx_strand_id
1 'polypeptide(L)'
;MSEPGDSRRNSIELIGAKAGTAMPAEMRQALHLRGLVPTSIENFSKQELRAYQQLMSKSTNLEKYQFLAALRCLNVNLFFRLLLNHFRDIVPLIYTPTVGEACLCYSHIYPFLYPFRTSVGLFITLDDTDCIDTVIENYRRSMPEPIDPEITVITDGSRILGLGDLGINGMGIPIGKLQLYSAAAGLNPGRTLPIVLDFGTNNERYLNDPLYLGTREHRPDDKRFYEAAGRVISALHYAFPGLLIQFEDFSTEHAFGLLEYWRKRTLCFNDDIQGTGCVILGGFISAVEQAGIPPKDQRILFVGAGSAGVGVAKQLIDYFIHEHKVPQPQAQAMFWFVDSHGLITANRGDTLPQHKVDLARQDNGSTRCATIEEALEYVKPTALIGLSTVYRAFSEKILTRMNEINTQARPIVFPLSNPETKAECSFEEAMRCTNNRVLFASGTAFPEYTDPETCQVYVPGQGNNMYAFPAIGLGAVLCKPTCITDTMIYAVSKALANSRSVDEKAAGELYPRIERIRDVSAELAAAFVTQAVREGLVKEKHWVDVVSTNMPENMQPGHIDGLFSRRVLGEVKTLMWLPAASVEQYIVEAITTINPDET
;
A
#
# COMPACT_ATOMS: atom_id res chain seq x y z
N MET A 1 -23.17 -36.07 -1.12
CA MET A 1 -24.32 -35.58 -0.33
C MET A 1 -23.84 -35.51 1.12
N SER A 2 -23.43 -34.34 1.58
CA SER A 2 -23.15 -34.10 3.00
C SER A 2 -24.48 -34.13 3.77
N GLU A 3 -24.51 -34.78 4.93
CA GLU A 3 -25.70 -34.81 5.77
C GLU A 3 -26.04 -33.39 6.28
N PRO A 4 -27.33 -33.01 6.40
CA PRO A 4 -27.76 -31.72 6.94
C PRO A 4 -27.26 -31.40 8.37
N GLY A 5 -26.72 -32.40 9.09
CA GLY A 5 -26.15 -32.24 10.43
C GLY A 5 -24.70 -31.75 10.45
N ASP A 6 -23.97 -31.87 9.34
CA ASP A 6 -22.53 -31.55 9.26
C ASP A 6 -22.29 -30.03 9.09
N SER A 7 -23.16 -29.35 8.34
CA SER A 7 -23.09 -27.90 8.16
C SER A 7 -23.36 -27.12 9.45
N ARG A 8 -24.39 -27.51 10.23
CA ARG A 8 -24.74 -26.86 11.51
C ARG A 8 -23.68 -27.04 12.60
N ARG A 9 -22.99 -28.19 12.65
CA ARG A 9 -21.86 -28.41 13.57
C ARG A 9 -20.66 -27.54 13.21
N ASN A 10 -20.34 -27.42 11.92
CA ASN A 10 -19.28 -26.53 11.44
C ASN A 10 -19.59 -25.05 11.77
N SER A 11 -20.85 -24.60 11.65
CA SER A 11 -21.27 -23.23 12.02
C SER A 11 -20.98 -22.91 13.49
N ILE A 12 -21.33 -23.86 14.36
CA ILE A 12 -21.21 -23.77 15.81
C ILE A 12 -19.74 -23.77 16.25
N GLU A 13 -18.91 -24.61 15.64
CA GLU A 13 -17.47 -24.65 15.90
C GLU A 13 -16.76 -23.38 15.39
N LEU A 14 -17.16 -22.88 14.21
CA LEU A 14 -16.68 -21.62 13.65
C LEU A 14 -17.05 -20.43 14.53
N ILE A 15 -18.27 -20.45 15.11
CA ILE A 15 -18.71 -19.43 16.05
C ILE A 15 -17.97 -19.52 17.39
N GLY A 16 -17.81 -20.75 17.88
CA GLY A 16 -17.12 -21.00 19.13
C GLY A 16 -15.65 -20.58 19.11
N ALA A 17 -14.97 -20.82 17.98
CA ALA A 17 -13.56 -20.51 17.78
C ALA A 17 -13.27 -19.00 17.80
N LYS A 18 -14.15 -18.15 17.26
CA LYS A 18 -13.88 -16.71 17.11
C LYS A 18 -14.36 -15.85 18.29
N ALA A 19 -15.38 -16.28 19.04
CA ALA A 19 -15.77 -15.60 20.28
C ALA A 19 -14.81 -15.89 21.46
N GLY A 20 -14.15 -17.05 21.46
CA GLY A 20 -13.21 -17.45 22.50
C GLY A 20 -13.83 -17.38 23.91
N THR A 21 -13.12 -16.77 24.85
CA THR A 21 -13.59 -16.57 26.24
C THR A 21 -14.80 -15.64 26.38
N ALA A 22 -15.19 -14.92 25.33
CA ALA A 22 -16.38 -14.06 25.36
C ALA A 22 -17.69 -14.84 25.14
N MET A 23 -17.60 -16.12 24.77
CA MET A 23 -18.78 -16.94 24.51
C MET A 23 -19.69 -17.06 25.75
N PRO A 24 -21.01 -16.79 25.64
CA PRO A 24 -21.98 -16.94 26.73
C PRO A 24 -22.11 -18.36 27.27
N ALA A 25 -22.59 -18.51 28.50
CA ALA A 25 -22.73 -19.81 29.18
C ALA A 25 -23.69 -20.74 28.45
N GLU A 26 -24.81 -20.20 27.98
CA GLU A 26 -25.88 -20.91 27.27
C GLU A 26 -25.34 -21.48 25.96
N MET A 27 -24.54 -20.68 25.24
CA MET A 27 -23.89 -21.12 24.02
C MET A 27 -22.87 -22.21 24.31
N ARG A 28 -21.97 -22.03 25.30
CA ARG A 28 -21.02 -23.09 25.69
C ARG A 28 -21.71 -24.41 26.05
N GLN A 29 -22.88 -24.36 26.68
CA GLN A 29 -23.69 -25.55 26.96
C GLN A 29 -24.24 -26.18 25.67
N ALA A 30 -24.80 -25.37 24.77
CA ALA A 30 -25.32 -25.83 23.48
C ALA A 30 -24.23 -26.44 22.58
N LEU A 31 -23.00 -25.91 22.65
CA LEU A 31 -21.85 -26.42 21.89
C LEU A 31 -21.09 -27.56 22.60
N HIS A 32 -21.60 -28.07 23.73
CA HIS A 32 -20.95 -29.10 24.55
C HIS A 32 -19.52 -28.73 25.04
N LEU A 33 -19.25 -27.44 25.24
CA LEU A 33 -17.95 -26.91 25.70
C LEU A 33 -17.84 -26.81 27.22
N ARG A 34 -18.90 -27.13 27.98
CA ARG A 34 -18.89 -27.08 29.44
C ARG A 34 -17.82 -28.02 30.01
N GLY A 35 -16.84 -27.46 30.73
CA GLY A 35 -15.69 -28.19 31.27
C GLY A 35 -14.50 -28.31 30.30
N LEU A 36 -14.66 -27.91 29.03
CA LEU A 36 -13.60 -27.91 28.01
C LEU A 36 -12.98 -26.52 27.81
N VAL A 37 -13.64 -25.46 28.29
CA VAL A 37 -13.14 -24.09 28.29
C VAL A 37 -13.14 -23.50 29.71
N PRO A 38 -12.28 -22.51 30.02
CA PRO A 38 -12.25 -21.84 31.32
C PRO A 38 -13.63 -21.29 31.72
N THR A 39 -13.97 -21.32 33.01
CA THR A 39 -15.31 -20.93 33.51
C THR A 39 -15.62 -19.45 33.34
N SER A 40 -14.60 -18.58 33.31
CA SER A 40 -14.78 -17.13 33.14
C SER A 40 -15.37 -16.78 31.77
N ILE A 41 -16.31 -15.85 31.76
CA ILE A 41 -16.86 -15.22 30.55
C ILE A 41 -16.34 -13.80 30.50
N GLU A 42 -15.73 -13.44 29.38
CA GLU A 42 -15.13 -12.13 29.16
C GLU A 42 -15.96 -11.26 28.23
N ASN A 43 -15.60 -9.97 28.18
CA ASN A 43 -15.98 -9.11 27.08
C ASN A 43 -14.76 -8.91 26.17
N PHE A 44 -14.98 -8.34 24.98
CA PHE A 44 -13.91 -8.12 24.02
C PHE A 44 -12.80 -7.20 24.54
N SER A 45 -13.12 -6.21 25.38
CA SER A 45 -12.11 -5.34 26.01
C SER A 45 -11.13 -6.11 26.91
N LYS A 46 -11.60 -7.12 27.64
CA LYS A 46 -10.72 -7.98 28.46
C LYS A 46 -9.84 -8.89 27.59
N GLN A 47 -10.38 -9.41 26.49
CA GLN A 47 -9.59 -10.20 25.53
C GLN A 47 -8.50 -9.34 24.88
N GLU A 48 -8.84 -8.12 24.49
CA GLU A 48 -7.92 -7.14 23.94
C GLU A 48 -6.82 -6.77 24.94
N LEU A 49 -7.18 -6.45 26.19
CA LEU A 49 -6.21 -6.16 27.24
C LEU A 49 -5.22 -7.32 27.43
N ARG A 50 -5.72 -8.58 27.43
CA ARG A 50 -4.85 -9.76 27.52
C ARG A 50 -3.92 -9.87 26.32
N ALA A 51 -4.45 -9.69 25.10
CA ALA A 51 -3.66 -9.77 23.89
C ALA A 51 -2.58 -8.68 23.85
N TYR A 52 -2.90 -7.44 24.23
CA TYR A 52 -1.94 -6.34 24.30
C TYR A 52 -0.86 -6.60 25.34
N GLN A 53 -1.21 -7.09 26.53
CA GLN A 53 -0.20 -7.46 27.55
C GLN A 53 0.77 -8.54 27.06
N GLN A 54 0.27 -9.56 26.35
CA GLN A 54 1.10 -10.60 25.75
C GLN A 54 1.99 -10.08 24.61
N LEU A 55 1.46 -9.15 23.80
CA LEU A 55 2.23 -8.46 22.76
C LEU A 55 3.38 -7.65 23.38
N MET A 56 3.08 -6.88 24.42
CA MET A 56 4.06 -6.01 25.08
C MET A 56 5.08 -6.77 25.91
N SER A 57 4.81 -8.03 26.27
CA SER A 57 5.78 -8.89 26.96
C SER A 57 6.84 -9.50 26.03
N LYS A 58 6.73 -9.33 24.71
CA LYS A 58 7.72 -9.81 23.74
C LYS A 58 8.92 -8.87 23.68
N SER A 59 10.11 -9.44 23.51
CA SER A 59 11.37 -8.71 23.62
C SER A 59 11.77 -8.04 22.31
N THR A 60 11.45 -8.65 21.17
CA THR A 60 11.81 -8.14 19.85
C THR A 60 10.57 -7.84 19.00
N ASN A 61 10.72 -6.96 18.00
CA ASN A 61 9.64 -6.69 17.06
C ASN A 61 9.29 -7.91 16.21
N LEU A 62 10.26 -8.78 15.91
CA LEU A 62 10.02 -10.03 15.21
C LEU A 62 9.15 -11.01 16.04
N GLU A 63 9.41 -11.13 17.35
CA GLU A 63 8.54 -11.92 18.24
C GLU A 63 7.12 -11.35 18.34
N LYS A 64 7.00 -10.02 18.35
CA LYS A 64 5.71 -9.32 18.28
C LYS A 64 4.99 -9.61 16.97
N TYR A 65 5.70 -9.59 15.84
CA TYR A 65 5.17 -9.96 14.53
C TYR A 65 4.65 -11.40 14.52
N GLN A 66 5.43 -12.37 15.04
CA GLN A 66 5.00 -13.77 15.13
C GLN A 66 3.74 -13.93 15.98
N PHE A 67 3.66 -13.23 17.12
CA PHE A 67 2.47 -13.23 17.98
C PHE A 67 1.23 -12.69 17.23
N LEU A 68 1.39 -11.58 16.51
CA LEU A 68 0.31 -10.96 15.73
C LEU A 68 -0.13 -11.84 14.54
N ALA A 69 0.83 -12.50 13.87
CA ALA A 69 0.55 -13.45 12.79
C ALA A 69 -0.29 -14.63 13.30
N ALA A 70 0.09 -15.21 14.44
CA ALA A 70 -0.67 -16.28 15.08
C ALA A 70 -2.05 -15.80 15.54
N LEU A 71 -2.13 -14.62 16.17
CA LEU A 71 -3.39 -14.03 16.64
C LEU A 71 -4.38 -13.82 15.49
N ARG A 72 -3.91 -13.35 14.33
CA ARG A 72 -4.75 -13.17 13.13
C ARG A 72 -5.42 -14.47 12.68
N CYS A 73 -4.68 -15.58 12.72
CA CYS A 73 -5.21 -16.90 12.35
C CYS A 73 -6.15 -17.47 13.41
N LEU A 74 -5.84 -17.26 14.69
CA LEU A 74 -6.65 -17.76 15.80
C LEU A 74 -7.94 -16.96 16.00
N ASN A 75 -7.87 -15.64 15.89
CA ASN A 75 -9.00 -14.74 16.09
C ASN A 75 -8.81 -13.42 15.31
N VAL A 76 -9.30 -13.43 14.06
CA VAL A 76 -9.25 -12.26 13.16
C VAL A 76 -9.94 -11.01 13.74
N ASN A 77 -11.04 -11.17 14.47
CA ASN A 77 -11.76 -10.05 15.08
C ASN A 77 -10.93 -9.41 16.20
N LEU A 78 -10.31 -10.22 17.06
CA LEU A 78 -9.44 -9.73 18.12
C LEU A 78 -8.17 -9.07 17.55
N PHE A 79 -7.59 -9.65 16.50
CA PHE A 79 -6.45 -9.05 15.78
C PHE A 79 -6.81 -7.66 15.25
N PHE A 80 -7.91 -7.51 14.51
CA PHE A 80 -8.31 -6.20 13.97
C PHE A 80 -8.79 -5.23 15.04
N ARG A 81 -9.44 -5.70 16.11
CA ARG A 81 -9.79 -4.85 17.25
C ARG A 81 -8.54 -4.24 17.89
N LEU A 82 -7.55 -5.08 18.17
CA LEU A 82 -6.27 -4.66 18.72
C LEU A 82 -5.55 -3.67 17.78
N LEU A 83 -5.48 -4.01 16.48
CA LEU A 83 -4.86 -3.15 15.46
C LEU A 83 -5.55 -1.79 15.33
N LEU A 84 -6.88 -1.73 15.34
CA LEU A 84 -7.61 -0.46 15.21
C LEU A 84 -7.45 0.44 16.44
N ASN A 85 -7.47 -0.15 17.65
CA ASN A 85 -7.36 0.62 18.89
C ASN A 85 -5.91 1.04 19.22
N HIS A 86 -4.92 0.32 18.68
CA HIS A 86 -3.49 0.57 18.88
C HIS A 86 -2.73 0.76 17.54
N PHE A 87 -3.35 1.45 16.59
CA PHE A 87 -2.88 1.54 15.20
C PHE A 87 -1.42 2.03 15.09
N ARG A 88 -1.08 3.11 15.80
CA ARG A 88 0.26 3.70 15.82
C ARG A 88 1.33 2.73 16.32
N ASP A 89 1.00 1.90 17.30
CA ASP A 89 1.94 0.96 17.92
C ASP A 89 2.10 -0.32 17.10
N ILE A 90 1.02 -0.78 16.45
CA ILE A 90 0.96 -2.11 15.82
C ILE A 90 1.32 -2.08 14.34
N VAL A 91 0.98 -1.01 13.60
CA VAL A 91 1.31 -0.92 12.18
C VAL A 91 2.81 -1.10 11.90
N PRO A 92 3.73 -0.47 12.66
CA PRO A 92 5.16 -0.70 12.45
C PRO A 92 5.62 -2.14 12.66
N LEU A 93 4.84 -2.96 13.38
CA LEU A 93 5.11 -4.37 13.65
C LEU A 93 4.63 -5.28 12.52
N ILE A 94 3.46 -5.00 11.92
CA ILE A 94 2.87 -5.81 10.83
C ILE A 94 3.22 -5.31 9.43
N TYR A 95 3.77 -4.09 9.34
CA TYR A 95 4.18 -3.43 8.11
C TYR A 95 5.62 -2.92 8.26
N THR A 96 6.04 -1.92 7.47
CA THR A 96 7.41 -1.40 7.56
C THR A 96 7.66 -0.73 8.91
N PRO A 97 8.83 -0.96 9.54
CA PRO A 97 9.98 -1.71 9.02
C PRO A 97 9.97 -3.23 9.32
N THR A 98 9.22 -3.71 10.30
CA THR A 98 9.34 -5.10 10.81
C THR A 98 8.94 -6.16 9.79
N VAL A 99 8.01 -5.88 8.88
CA VAL A 99 7.68 -6.82 7.79
C VAL A 99 8.89 -7.13 6.90
N GLY A 100 9.81 -6.16 6.72
CA GLY A 100 11.04 -6.38 5.97
C GLY A 100 11.98 -7.35 6.68
N GLU A 101 12.11 -7.25 8.00
CA GLU A 101 12.84 -8.21 8.84
C GLU A 101 12.20 -9.60 8.78
N ALA A 102 10.87 -9.66 8.88
CA ALA A 102 10.12 -10.90 8.73
C ALA A 102 10.32 -11.53 7.35
N CYS A 103 10.40 -10.74 6.27
CA CYS A 103 10.73 -11.24 4.94
C CYS A 103 12.17 -11.76 4.86
N LEU A 104 13.15 -11.07 5.44
CA LEU A 104 14.55 -11.53 5.41
C LEU A 104 14.76 -12.92 6.02
N CYS A 105 13.91 -13.31 6.98
CA CYS A 105 13.94 -14.60 7.66
C CYS A 105 12.66 -15.45 7.49
N TYR A 106 11.81 -15.15 6.48
CA TYR A 106 10.46 -15.71 6.39
C TYR A 106 10.44 -17.23 6.43
N SER A 107 11.29 -17.88 5.62
CA SER A 107 11.42 -19.34 5.61
C SER A 107 11.78 -19.94 6.98
N HIS A 108 12.56 -19.23 7.80
CA HIS A 108 12.98 -19.69 9.13
C HIS A 108 11.85 -19.59 10.16
N ILE A 109 10.94 -18.62 9.99
CA ILE A 109 9.86 -18.37 10.93
C ILE A 109 8.51 -18.96 10.49
N TYR A 110 8.31 -19.22 9.20
CA TYR A 110 7.04 -19.64 8.60
C TYR A 110 6.33 -20.79 9.34
N PRO A 111 7.01 -21.90 9.72
CA PRO A 111 6.35 -23.00 10.44
C PRO A 111 5.76 -22.59 11.79
N PHE A 112 6.18 -21.47 12.36
CA PHE A 112 5.77 -20.95 13.66
C PHE A 112 4.83 -19.75 13.57
N LEU A 113 4.59 -19.21 12.37
CA LEU A 113 3.70 -18.08 12.19
C LEU A 113 2.22 -18.48 12.30
N TYR A 114 1.90 -19.72 11.94
CA TYR A 114 0.51 -20.15 11.71
C TYR A 114 0.23 -21.52 12.33
N PRO A 115 -0.99 -21.75 12.85
CA PRO A 115 -1.41 -23.08 13.27
C PRO A 115 -1.36 -24.09 12.11
N PHE A 116 -1.13 -25.36 12.44
CA PHE A 116 -1.12 -26.45 11.46
C PHE A 116 -2.40 -26.47 10.62
N ARG A 117 -2.28 -26.68 9.30
CA ARG A 117 -3.37 -26.63 8.29
C ARG A 117 -4.02 -25.26 8.05
N THR A 118 -3.44 -24.17 8.52
CA THR A 118 -3.91 -22.83 8.16
C THR A 118 -3.36 -22.42 6.80
N SER A 119 -4.23 -22.23 5.81
CA SER A 119 -3.86 -21.56 4.56
C SER A 119 -3.72 -20.05 4.83
N VAL A 120 -2.63 -19.46 4.36
CA VAL A 120 -2.33 -18.04 4.55
C VAL A 120 -2.13 -17.28 3.26
N GLY A 121 -2.36 -17.94 2.13
CA GLY A 121 -2.12 -17.44 0.79
C GLY A 121 -1.86 -18.57 -0.20
N LEU A 122 -1.64 -18.19 -1.47
CA LEU A 122 -1.21 -19.11 -2.51
C LEU A 122 0.28 -18.97 -2.78
N PHE A 123 0.95 -20.10 -2.89
CA PHE A 123 2.34 -20.22 -3.31
C PHE A 123 2.31 -20.96 -4.64
N ILE A 124 2.65 -20.28 -5.73
CA ILE A 124 2.48 -20.79 -7.09
C ILE A 124 3.86 -20.88 -7.74
N THR A 125 4.34 -22.09 -7.96
CA THR A 125 5.61 -22.33 -8.66
C THR A 125 5.43 -22.26 -10.18
N LEU A 126 6.52 -22.33 -10.94
CA LEU A 126 6.45 -22.44 -12.41
C LEU A 126 5.70 -23.70 -12.86
N ASP A 127 5.92 -24.82 -12.18
CA ASP A 127 5.30 -26.12 -12.52
C ASP A 127 3.80 -26.13 -12.23
N ASP A 128 3.37 -25.42 -11.17
CA ASP A 128 1.96 -25.26 -10.84
C ASP A 128 1.17 -24.52 -11.93
N THR A 129 1.83 -23.73 -12.79
CA THR A 129 1.14 -22.95 -13.83
C THR A 129 0.49 -23.81 -14.91
N ASP A 130 0.93 -25.06 -15.09
CA ASP A 130 0.30 -26.04 -15.99
C ASP A 130 -0.99 -26.64 -15.39
N CYS A 131 -1.18 -26.54 -14.07
CA CYS A 131 -2.35 -27.05 -13.37
C CYS A 131 -3.02 -26.01 -12.46
N ILE A 132 -2.92 -24.73 -12.83
CA ILE A 132 -3.36 -23.58 -12.02
C ILE A 132 -4.82 -23.66 -11.57
N ASP A 133 -5.71 -24.23 -12.39
CA ASP A 133 -7.11 -24.44 -12.03
C ASP A 133 -7.26 -25.36 -10.81
N THR A 134 -6.38 -26.35 -10.66
CA THR A 134 -6.33 -27.24 -9.49
C THR A 134 -5.88 -26.49 -8.25
N VAL A 135 -4.91 -25.58 -8.36
CA VAL A 135 -4.45 -24.74 -7.25
C VAL A 135 -5.57 -23.83 -6.76
N ILE A 136 -6.30 -23.19 -7.69
CA ILE A 136 -7.45 -22.33 -7.37
C ILE A 136 -8.58 -23.14 -6.71
N GLU A 137 -8.87 -24.34 -7.21
CA GLU A 137 -9.87 -25.23 -6.63
C GLU A 137 -9.47 -25.71 -5.22
N ASN A 138 -8.18 -26.00 -5.00
CA ASN A 138 -7.66 -26.32 -3.66
C ASN A 138 -7.85 -25.15 -2.69
N TYR A 139 -7.62 -23.91 -3.14
CA TYR A 139 -7.90 -22.72 -2.35
C TYR A 139 -9.39 -22.63 -1.97
N ARG A 140 -10.30 -22.76 -2.95
CA ARG A 140 -11.75 -22.73 -2.68
C ARG A 140 -12.17 -23.77 -1.65
N ARG A 141 -11.62 -24.98 -1.72
CA ARG A 141 -11.91 -26.07 -0.76
C ARG A 141 -11.31 -25.84 0.62
N SER A 142 -10.23 -25.05 0.71
CA SER A 142 -9.58 -24.72 1.99
C SER A 142 -10.29 -23.63 2.78
N MET A 143 -11.13 -22.83 2.11
CA MET A 143 -11.87 -21.76 2.75
C MET A 143 -13.04 -22.35 3.55
N PRO A 144 -13.26 -21.92 4.81
CA PRO A 144 -14.35 -22.43 5.64
C PRO A 144 -15.74 -22.21 5.02
N GLU A 145 -15.87 -21.14 4.22
CA GLU A 145 -17.08 -20.79 3.47
C GLU A 145 -16.67 -20.45 2.03
N PRO A 146 -17.49 -20.79 1.02
CA PRO A 146 -17.21 -20.48 -0.38
C PRO A 146 -17.44 -18.98 -0.65
N ILE A 147 -16.54 -18.14 -0.13
CA ILE A 147 -16.53 -16.70 -0.37
C ILE A 147 -15.38 -16.40 -1.32
N ASP A 148 -15.72 -15.93 -2.52
CA ASP A 148 -14.72 -15.51 -3.48
C ASP A 148 -13.97 -14.26 -2.98
N PRO A 149 -12.64 -14.20 -3.19
CA PRO A 149 -11.84 -13.04 -2.88
C PRO A 149 -12.24 -11.86 -3.78
N GLU A 150 -12.24 -10.66 -3.21
CA GLU A 150 -12.45 -9.40 -3.94
C GLU A 150 -11.15 -8.71 -4.30
N ILE A 151 -10.09 -9.01 -3.54
CA ILE A 151 -8.77 -8.43 -3.77
C ILE A 151 -7.66 -9.46 -3.54
N THR A 152 -6.65 -9.40 -4.41
CA THR A 152 -5.39 -10.09 -4.23
C THR A 152 -4.23 -9.11 -4.32
N VAL A 153 -3.21 -9.33 -3.49
CA VAL A 153 -1.88 -8.73 -3.65
C VAL A 153 -0.95 -9.84 -4.11
N ILE A 154 -0.32 -9.65 -5.25
CA ILE A 154 0.57 -10.63 -5.88
C ILE A 154 1.98 -10.05 -5.93
N THR A 155 2.98 -10.84 -5.57
CA THR A 155 4.40 -10.54 -5.74
C THR A 155 5.13 -11.76 -6.29
N ASP A 156 6.28 -11.57 -6.94
CA ASP A 156 7.24 -12.65 -7.21
C ASP A 156 8.47 -12.59 -6.27
N GLY A 157 8.49 -11.61 -5.35
CA GLY A 157 9.57 -11.39 -4.40
C GLY A 157 10.89 -10.92 -5.01
N SER A 158 10.92 -10.49 -6.28
CA SER A 158 12.15 -10.10 -6.97
C SER A 158 12.69 -8.73 -6.51
N ARG A 159 11.85 -7.89 -5.89
CA ARG A 159 12.25 -6.57 -5.39
C ARG A 159 11.48 -6.18 -4.13
N ILE A 160 11.67 -6.94 -3.05
CA ILE A 160 11.03 -6.63 -1.77
C ILE A 160 11.61 -5.35 -1.17
N LEU A 161 10.80 -4.29 -1.10
CA LEU A 161 11.23 -2.98 -0.58
C LEU A 161 12.56 -2.51 -1.23
N GLY A 162 13.49 -1.98 -0.42
CA GLY A 162 14.90 -1.75 -0.79
C GLY A 162 15.84 -2.90 -0.40
N LEU A 163 15.31 -4.12 -0.18
CA LEU A 163 16.05 -5.30 0.30
C LEU A 163 16.48 -6.26 -0.83
N GLY A 164 15.88 -6.13 -2.03
CA GLY A 164 16.25 -6.89 -3.22
C GLY A 164 15.43 -8.17 -3.39
N ASP A 165 16.02 -9.17 -4.05
CA ASP A 165 15.37 -10.45 -4.35
C ASP A 165 15.33 -11.34 -3.11
N LEU A 166 14.12 -11.60 -2.60
CA LEU A 166 13.88 -12.49 -1.47
C LEU A 166 13.11 -13.78 -1.85
N GLY A 167 12.77 -13.97 -3.14
CA GLY A 167 12.02 -15.14 -3.61
C GLY A 167 10.70 -15.33 -2.84
N ILE A 168 10.39 -16.58 -2.46
CA ILE A 168 9.17 -16.92 -1.70
C ILE A 168 9.05 -16.16 -0.38
N ASN A 169 10.18 -15.71 0.19
CA ASN A 169 10.17 -15.01 1.47
C ASN A 169 9.46 -13.65 1.38
N GLY A 170 9.21 -13.15 0.16
CA GLY A 170 8.40 -11.97 -0.10
C GLY A 170 6.93 -12.07 0.31
N MET A 171 6.41 -13.26 0.63
CA MET A 171 5.00 -13.47 1.02
C MET A 171 4.55 -12.61 2.21
N GLY A 172 5.46 -12.18 3.08
CA GLY A 172 5.14 -11.25 4.17
C GLY A 172 4.52 -9.93 3.68
N ILE A 173 4.90 -9.45 2.49
CA ILE A 173 4.41 -8.18 1.93
C ILE A 173 2.94 -8.26 1.50
N PRO A 174 2.50 -9.20 0.63
CA PRO A 174 1.08 -9.39 0.33
C PRO A 174 0.20 -9.52 1.58
N ILE A 175 0.66 -10.28 2.58
CA ILE A 175 -0.06 -10.47 3.84
C ILE A 175 -0.20 -9.13 4.58
N GLY A 176 0.88 -8.37 4.74
CA GLY A 176 0.86 -7.07 5.43
C GLY A 176 -0.01 -6.04 4.72
N LYS A 177 0.05 -5.95 3.38
CA LYS A 177 -0.78 -5.04 2.58
C LYS A 177 -2.27 -5.35 2.74
N LEU A 178 -2.66 -6.63 2.67
CA LEU A 178 -4.06 -7.04 2.84
C LEU A 178 -4.60 -6.82 4.27
N GLN A 179 -3.73 -6.91 5.28
CA GLN A 179 -4.10 -6.48 6.64
C GLN A 179 -4.40 -4.98 6.69
N LEU A 180 -3.58 -4.15 6.02
CA LEU A 180 -3.83 -2.71 5.96
C LEU A 180 -5.06 -2.35 5.12
N TYR A 181 -5.38 -3.09 4.06
CA TYR A 181 -6.66 -2.96 3.37
C TYR A 181 -7.86 -3.12 4.31
N SER A 182 -7.79 -4.11 5.19
CA SER A 182 -8.87 -4.39 6.14
C SER A 182 -8.89 -3.35 7.26
N ALA A 183 -7.73 -2.95 7.79
CA ALA A 183 -7.63 -2.00 8.89
C ALA A 183 -7.93 -0.56 8.47
N ALA A 184 -7.27 -0.06 7.43
CA ALA A 184 -7.39 1.31 6.93
C ALA A 184 -8.64 1.51 6.07
N ALA A 185 -8.95 0.58 5.17
CA ALA A 185 -10.08 0.73 4.25
C ALA A 185 -11.34 -0.07 4.64
N GLY A 186 -11.27 -0.96 5.63
CA GLY A 186 -12.43 -1.77 5.98
C GLY A 186 -12.83 -2.75 4.88
N LEU A 187 -11.90 -3.24 4.07
CA LEU A 187 -12.19 -4.45 3.29
C LEU A 187 -12.38 -5.65 4.23
N ASN A 188 -13.27 -6.56 3.85
CA ASN A 188 -13.51 -7.76 4.66
C ASN A 188 -12.26 -8.66 4.60
N PRO A 189 -11.60 -8.97 5.73
CA PRO A 189 -10.38 -9.78 5.74
C PRO A 189 -10.59 -11.19 5.19
N GLY A 190 -11.81 -11.74 5.25
CA GLY A 190 -12.17 -13.03 4.68
C GLY A 190 -12.25 -13.05 3.15
N ARG A 191 -12.21 -11.87 2.50
CA ARG A 191 -12.29 -11.71 1.03
C ARG A 191 -10.96 -11.24 0.43
N THR A 192 -9.87 -11.47 1.15
CA THR A 192 -8.51 -11.11 0.73
C THR A 192 -7.71 -12.36 0.41
N LEU A 193 -6.89 -12.30 -0.64
CA LEU A 193 -6.05 -13.42 -1.08
C LEU A 193 -4.60 -12.98 -1.35
N PRO A 194 -3.64 -13.24 -0.45
CA PRO A 194 -2.22 -13.00 -0.73
C PRO A 194 -1.66 -14.10 -1.63
N ILE A 195 -0.82 -13.73 -2.61
CA ILE A 195 -0.20 -14.67 -3.55
C ILE A 195 1.28 -14.34 -3.70
N VAL A 196 2.12 -15.39 -3.73
CA VAL A 196 3.50 -15.30 -4.19
C VAL A 196 3.70 -16.22 -5.40
N LEU A 197 4.31 -15.67 -6.45
CA LEU A 197 4.79 -16.41 -7.61
C LEU A 197 6.22 -16.88 -7.31
N ASP A 198 6.37 -18.11 -6.83
CA ASP A 198 7.67 -18.71 -6.51
C ASP A 198 8.34 -19.23 -7.78
N PHE A 199 8.77 -18.31 -8.64
CA PHE A 199 9.45 -18.63 -9.90
C PHE A 199 10.98 -18.70 -9.71
N GLY A 200 11.44 -19.10 -8.53
CA GLY A 200 12.85 -19.11 -8.16
C GLY A 200 13.37 -17.78 -7.62
N THR A 201 14.68 -17.71 -7.35
CA THR A 201 15.36 -16.52 -6.84
C THR A 201 16.78 -16.43 -7.37
N ASN A 202 17.25 -15.22 -7.65
CA ASN A 202 18.65 -14.96 -8.02
C ASN A 202 19.54 -14.66 -6.80
N ASN A 203 18.99 -14.78 -5.60
CA ASN A 203 19.72 -14.57 -4.37
C ASN A 203 20.45 -15.85 -3.92
N GLU A 204 21.75 -15.89 -4.21
CA GLU A 204 22.65 -17.01 -3.86
C GLU A 204 22.59 -17.41 -2.38
N ARG A 205 22.34 -16.46 -1.48
CA ARG A 205 22.21 -16.78 -0.05
C ARG A 205 21.04 -17.74 0.17
N TYR A 206 19.90 -17.51 -0.47
CA TYR A 206 18.69 -18.33 -0.29
C TYR A 206 18.77 -19.65 -1.05
N LEU A 207 19.39 -19.66 -2.24
CA LEU A 207 19.65 -20.91 -2.96
C LEU A 207 20.47 -21.90 -2.11
N ASN A 208 21.43 -21.38 -1.35
CA ASN A 208 22.32 -22.17 -0.49
C ASN A 208 21.82 -22.34 0.96
N ASP A 209 20.77 -21.63 1.38
CA ASP A 209 20.24 -21.71 2.75
C ASP A 209 19.43 -22.99 2.93
N PRO A 210 19.82 -23.96 3.78
CA PRO A 210 19.10 -25.23 3.94
C PRO A 210 17.67 -25.07 4.48
N LEU A 211 17.34 -23.92 5.07
CA LEU A 211 16.01 -23.63 5.61
C LEU A 211 15.12 -22.87 4.62
N TYR A 212 15.64 -22.43 3.47
CA TYR A 212 14.83 -21.79 2.44
C TYR A 212 13.72 -22.73 1.93
N LEU A 213 12.48 -22.24 1.96
CA LEU A 213 11.27 -23.00 1.63
C LEU A 213 10.86 -22.91 0.15
N GLY A 214 11.47 -22.02 -0.63
CA GLY A 214 11.09 -21.78 -2.02
C GLY A 214 11.87 -22.63 -3.01
N THR A 215 11.53 -22.44 -4.28
CA THR A 215 12.17 -23.07 -5.43
C THR A 215 13.65 -22.72 -5.48
N ARG A 216 14.52 -23.73 -5.45
CA ARG A 216 15.99 -23.58 -5.46
C ARG A 216 16.55 -23.53 -6.88
N GLU A 217 15.96 -22.66 -7.68
CA GLU A 217 16.39 -22.38 -9.05
C GLU A 217 16.51 -20.87 -9.26
N HIS A 218 17.35 -20.47 -10.21
CA HIS A 218 17.40 -19.10 -10.67
C HIS A 218 16.09 -18.72 -11.36
N ARG A 219 15.78 -17.42 -11.33
CA ARG A 219 14.56 -16.90 -11.97
C ARG A 219 14.58 -17.20 -13.48
N PRO A 220 13.42 -17.48 -14.11
CA PRO A 220 13.34 -17.72 -15.53
C PRO A 220 13.68 -16.46 -16.34
N ASP A 221 13.92 -16.65 -17.64
CA ASP A 221 13.95 -15.52 -18.57
C ASP A 221 12.58 -14.82 -18.69
N ASP A 222 12.58 -13.61 -19.25
CA ASP A 222 11.38 -12.77 -19.37
C ASP A 222 10.25 -13.47 -20.14
N LYS A 223 10.58 -14.24 -21.18
CA LYS A 223 9.56 -14.91 -22.00
C LYS A 223 8.81 -15.93 -21.14
N ARG A 224 9.54 -16.82 -20.46
CA ARG A 224 8.95 -17.84 -19.59
C ARG A 224 8.25 -17.20 -18.39
N PHE A 225 8.79 -16.11 -17.84
CA PHE A 225 8.13 -15.33 -16.78
C PHE A 225 6.76 -14.81 -17.21
N TYR A 226 6.67 -14.08 -18.32
CA TYR A 226 5.42 -13.47 -18.75
C TYR A 226 4.38 -14.51 -19.19
N GLU A 227 4.82 -15.61 -19.82
CA GLU A 227 3.94 -16.74 -20.15
C GLU A 227 3.33 -17.37 -18.88
N ALA A 228 4.16 -17.66 -17.87
CA ALA A 228 3.73 -18.27 -16.62
C ALA A 228 2.83 -17.33 -15.78
N ALA A 229 3.28 -16.09 -15.55
CA ALA A 229 2.50 -15.09 -14.83
C ALA A 229 1.17 -14.80 -15.53
N GLY A 230 1.17 -14.75 -16.87
CA GLY A 230 -0.03 -14.51 -17.64
C GLY A 230 -1.07 -15.63 -17.53
N ARG A 231 -0.63 -16.90 -17.44
CA ARG A 231 -1.54 -18.02 -17.15
C ARG A 231 -2.19 -17.88 -15.78
N VAL A 232 -1.40 -17.53 -14.75
CA VAL A 232 -1.90 -17.32 -13.39
C VAL A 232 -2.94 -16.19 -13.36
N ILE A 233 -2.62 -15.04 -13.92
CA ILE A 233 -3.53 -13.87 -13.93
C ILE A 233 -4.82 -14.17 -14.72
N SER A 234 -4.71 -14.89 -15.84
CA SER A 234 -5.88 -15.30 -16.63
C SER A 234 -6.78 -16.28 -15.86
N ALA A 235 -6.19 -17.27 -15.19
CA ALA A 235 -6.92 -18.24 -14.40
C ALA A 235 -7.62 -17.58 -13.20
N LEU A 236 -6.93 -16.66 -12.50
CA LEU A 236 -7.53 -15.85 -11.44
C LEU A 236 -8.71 -15.00 -11.95
N HIS A 237 -8.55 -14.33 -13.09
CA HIS A 237 -9.61 -13.53 -13.70
C HIS A 237 -10.83 -14.38 -14.09
N TYR A 238 -10.61 -15.58 -14.65
CA TYR A 238 -11.69 -16.49 -15.01
C TYR A 238 -12.40 -17.06 -13.77
N ALA A 239 -11.62 -17.47 -12.76
CA ALA A 239 -12.16 -18.01 -11.52
C ALA A 239 -12.91 -16.94 -10.72
N PHE A 240 -12.39 -15.71 -10.68
CA PHE A 240 -12.91 -14.61 -9.86
C PHE A 240 -13.07 -13.33 -10.71
N PRO A 241 -14.14 -13.18 -11.51
CA PRO A 241 -14.27 -12.07 -12.48
C PRO A 241 -14.29 -10.65 -11.89
N GLY A 242 -14.59 -10.52 -10.60
CA GLY A 242 -14.58 -9.25 -9.87
C GLY A 242 -13.31 -8.97 -9.06
N LEU A 243 -12.31 -9.85 -9.13
CA LEU A 243 -11.08 -9.76 -8.34
C LEU A 243 -10.22 -8.58 -8.80
N LEU A 244 -9.92 -7.68 -7.87
CA LEU A 244 -8.89 -6.67 -8.02
C LEU A 244 -7.51 -7.30 -7.81
N ILE A 245 -6.61 -7.12 -8.77
CA ILE A 245 -5.21 -7.58 -8.67
C ILE A 245 -4.30 -6.38 -8.40
N GLN A 246 -3.65 -6.36 -7.23
CA GLN A 246 -2.56 -5.45 -6.92
C GLN A 246 -1.22 -6.16 -7.19
N PHE A 247 -0.42 -5.61 -8.09
CA PHE A 247 0.98 -6.01 -8.26
C PHE A 247 1.87 -5.28 -7.25
N GLU A 248 2.77 -6.03 -6.60
CA GLU A 248 3.62 -5.53 -5.53
C GLU A 248 5.04 -6.10 -5.62
N ASP A 249 6.04 -5.25 -5.42
CA ASP A 249 7.45 -5.63 -5.21
C ASP A 249 8.04 -6.52 -6.33
N PHE A 250 7.63 -6.26 -7.57
CA PHE A 250 8.24 -6.83 -8.77
C PHE A 250 9.49 -6.05 -9.20
N SER A 251 10.39 -6.71 -9.92
CA SER A 251 11.49 -6.06 -10.63
C SER A 251 10.95 -4.93 -11.51
N THR A 252 11.73 -3.87 -11.72
CA THR A 252 11.26 -2.66 -12.42
C THR A 252 10.64 -2.98 -13.78
N GLU A 253 11.32 -3.80 -14.59
CA GLU A 253 10.85 -4.15 -15.93
C GLU A 253 9.58 -5.01 -15.88
N HIS A 254 9.49 -5.97 -14.97
CA HIS A 254 8.29 -6.80 -14.79
C HIS A 254 7.11 -5.98 -14.27
N ALA A 255 7.33 -5.05 -13.34
CA ALA A 255 6.29 -4.17 -12.81
C ALA A 255 5.65 -3.33 -13.94
N PHE A 256 6.47 -2.73 -14.82
CA PHE A 256 5.96 -1.99 -15.97
C PHE A 256 5.27 -2.90 -16.98
N GLY A 257 5.91 -4.01 -17.38
CA GLY A 257 5.39 -4.92 -18.39
C GLY A 257 4.06 -5.54 -17.98
N LEU A 258 3.93 -6.00 -16.72
CA LEU A 258 2.68 -6.53 -16.19
C LEU A 258 1.59 -5.45 -16.15
N LEU A 259 1.88 -4.26 -15.63
CA LEU A 259 0.89 -3.20 -15.54
C LEU A 259 0.41 -2.76 -16.94
N GLU A 260 1.33 -2.52 -17.87
CA GLU A 260 1.00 -2.07 -19.23
C GLU A 260 0.13 -3.10 -19.97
N TYR A 261 0.46 -4.39 -19.83
CA TYR A 261 -0.29 -5.45 -20.46
C TYR A 261 -1.66 -5.67 -19.80
N TRP A 262 -1.73 -5.76 -18.48
CA TRP A 262 -2.94 -6.22 -17.79
C TRP A 262 -3.97 -5.12 -17.52
N ARG A 263 -3.57 -3.84 -17.41
CA ARG A 263 -4.48 -2.75 -17.01
C ARG A 263 -5.67 -2.50 -17.95
N LYS A 264 -5.63 -3.01 -19.18
CA LYS A 264 -6.73 -2.94 -20.17
C LYS A 264 -7.53 -4.25 -20.28
N ARG A 265 -7.13 -5.29 -19.56
CA ARG A 265 -7.64 -6.67 -19.69
C ARG A 265 -8.26 -7.20 -18.41
N THR A 266 -7.76 -6.78 -17.26
CA THR A 266 -8.30 -7.13 -15.94
C THR A 266 -8.28 -5.91 -15.02
N LEU A 267 -9.02 -6.00 -13.92
CA LEU A 267 -9.03 -4.97 -12.89
C LEU A 267 -7.74 -5.09 -12.08
N CYS A 268 -6.74 -4.28 -12.42
CA CYS A 268 -5.46 -4.29 -11.72
C CYS A 268 -4.82 -2.91 -11.60
N PHE A 269 -3.90 -2.79 -10.64
CA PHE A 269 -2.98 -1.68 -10.51
C PHE A 269 -1.65 -2.16 -9.89
N ASN A 270 -0.62 -1.33 -9.92
CA ASN A 270 0.64 -1.60 -9.24
C ASN A 270 0.85 -0.54 -8.15
N ASP A 271 1.07 -0.95 -6.90
CA ASP A 271 1.23 0.00 -5.79
C ASP A 271 2.54 0.78 -5.90
N ASP A 272 3.64 0.13 -6.25
CA ASP A 272 4.95 0.77 -6.38
C ASP A 272 4.98 1.90 -7.41
N ILE A 273 4.20 1.76 -8.50
CA ILE A 273 4.08 2.75 -9.57
C ILE A 273 2.95 3.74 -9.27
N GLN A 274 1.72 3.24 -9.14
CA GLN A 274 0.52 4.08 -9.09
C GLN A 274 0.20 4.53 -7.66
N GLY A 275 0.32 3.65 -6.67
CA GLY A 275 0.05 4.00 -5.27
C GLY A 275 1.11 4.91 -4.66
N THR A 276 2.40 4.66 -4.93
CA THR A 276 3.49 5.58 -4.59
C THR A 276 3.28 6.93 -5.28
N GLY A 277 2.98 6.94 -6.58
CA GLY A 277 2.67 8.17 -7.29
C GLY A 277 1.50 8.95 -6.66
N CYS A 278 0.47 8.23 -6.20
CA CYS A 278 -0.69 8.80 -5.57
C CYS A 278 -0.38 9.49 -4.24
N VAL A 279 0.27 8.78 -3.31
CA VAL A 279 0.57 9.32 -1.98
C VAL A 279 1.57 10.48 -2.08
N ILE A 280 2.57 10.38 -2.95
CA ILE A 280 3.57 11.43 -3.09
C ILE A 280 2.95 12.67 -3.71
N LEU A 281 2.08 12.53 -4.70
CA LEU A 281 1.35 13.66 -5.25
C LEU A 281 0.48 14.34 -4.17
N GLY A 282 -0.23 13.58 -3.33
CA GLY A 282 -1.05 14.15 -2.25
C GLY A 282 -0.27 15.06 -1.29
N GLY A 283 0.93 14.66 -0.86
CA GLY A 283 1.81 15.50 -0.05
C GLY A 283 2.51 16.61 -0.84
N PHE A 284 2.83 16.35 -2.11
CA PHE A 284 3.48 17.33 -2.98
C PHE A 284 2.58 18.52 -3.29
N ILE A 285 1.28 18.31 -3.49
CA ILE A 285 0.29 19.40 -3.63
C ILE A 285 0.37 20.32 -2.42
N SER A 286 0.27 19.74 -1.21
CA SER A 286 0.37 20.45 0.07
C SER A 286 1.70 21.19 0.23
N ALA A 287 2.79 20.63 -0.28
CA ALA A 287 4.12 21.23 -0.22
C ALA A 287 4.26 22.40 -1.20
N VAL A 288 3.80 22.26 -2.44
CA VAL A 288 3.83 23.34 -3.45
C VAL A 288 3.02 24.56 -3.00
N GLU A 289 1.85 24.35 -2.37
CA GLU A 289 1.04 25.43 -1.78
C GLU A 289 1.80 26.22 -0.71
N GLN A 290 2.70 25.57 0.03
CA GLN A 290 3.44 26.16 1.14
C GLN A 290 4.87 26.61 0.77
N ALA A 291 5.37 26.23 -0.41
CA ALA A 291 6.75 26.48 -0.82
C ALA A 291 7.05 27.97 -1.01
N GLY A 292 6.02 28.78 -1.30
CA GLY A 292 6.19 30.20 -1.63
C GLY A 292 6.77 30.43 -3.03
N ILE A 293 6.74 29.41 -3.90
CA ILE A 293 7.19 29.48 -5.30
C ILE A 293 5.97 29.20 -6.19
N PRO A 294 5.69 30.04 -7.21
CA PRO A 294 4.60 29.78 -8.14
C PRO A 294 4.72 28.37 -8.76
N PRO A 295 3.64 27.60 -8.87
CA PRO A 295 3.69 26.20 -9.34
C PRO A 295 4.42 26.03 -10.68
N LYS A 296 4.20 26.93 -11.64
CA LYS A 296 4.87 26.92 -12.95
C LYS A 296 6.38 27.17 -12.91
N ASP A 297 6.91 27.71 -11.81
CA ASP A 297 8.32 28.07 -11.64
C ASP A 297 9.09 26.99 -10.83
N GLN A 298 8.42 25.89 -10.48
CA GLN A 298 9.02 24.74 -9.81
C GLN A 298 10.03 24.04 -10.74
N ARG A 299 11.15 23.58 -10.16
CA ARG A 299 12.18 22.77 -10.83
C ARG A 299 12.45 21.56 -9.95
N ILE A 300 12.15 20.38 -10.44
CA ILE A 300 12.06 19.18 -9.61
C ILE A 300 13.17 18.22 -10.03
N LEU A 301 14.06 17.91 -9.09
CA LEU A 301 15.17 16.99 -9.28
C LEU A 301 14.87 15.65 -8.59
N PHE A 302 14.78 14.59 -9.38
CA PHE A 302 14.64 13.21 -8.93
C PHE A 302 16.01 12.53 -8.85
N VAL A 303 16.26 11.83 -7.75
CA VAL A 303 17.42 10.96 -7.58
C VAL A 303 16.89 9.53 -7.48
N GLY A 304 17.12 8.74 -8.54
CA GLY A 304 16.47 7.46 -8.77
C GLY A 304 15.39 7.54 -9.85
N ALA A 305 15.50 6.65 -10.85
CA ALA A 305 14.62 6.62 -12.02
C ALA A 305 14.12 5.19 -12.32
N GLY A 306 13.80 4.42 -11.26
CA GLY A 306 13.12 3.13 -11.38
C GLY A 306 11.60 3.25 -11.39
N SER A 307 10.88 2.14 -11.25
CA SER A 307 9.40 2.06 -11.29
C SER A 307 8.68 3.14 -10.46
N ALA A 308 9.02 3.25 -9.18
CA ALA A 308 8.47 4.27 -8.28
C ALA A 308 8.80 5.70 -8.72
N GLY A 309 10.05 5.95 -9.14
CA GLY A 309 10.51 7.26 -9.64
C GLY A 309 9.68 7.75 -10.83
N VAL A 310 9.47 6.87 -11.81
CA VAL A 310 8.66 7.18 -12.99
C VAL A 310 7.18 7.36 -12.62
N GLY A 311 6.64 6.50 -11.76
CA GLY A 311 5.25 6.59 -11.30
C GLY A 311 4.95 7.91 -10.59
N VAL A 312 5.83 8.32 -9.68
CA VAL A 312 5.75 9.62 -8.99
C VAL A 312 5.88 10.77 -9.97
N ALA A 313 6.89 10.77 -10.84
CA ALA A 313 7.07 11.84 -11.81
C ALA A 313 5.85 12.03 -12.71
N LYS A 314 5.25 10.94 -13.20
CA LYS A 314 4.05 11.01 -14.04
C LYS A 314 2.89 11.70 -13.33
N GLN A 315 2.59 11.32 -12.09
CA GLN A 315 1.52 11.94 -11.31
C GLN A 315 1.79 13.42 -11.00
N LEU A 316 3.04 13.77 -10.70
CA LEU A 316 3.42 15.17 -10.48
C LEU A 316 3.34 16.00 -11.78
N ILE A 317 3.68 15.43 -12.94
CA ILE A 317 3.49 16.09 -14.25
C ILE A 317 2.00 16.33 -14.51
N ASP A 318 1.15 15.33 -14.28
CA ASP A 318 -0.31 15.42 -14.42
C ASP A 318 -0.89 16.54 -13.55
N TYR A 319 -0.33 16.77 -12.36
CA TYR A 319 -0.72 17.90 -11.50
C TYR A 319 -0.48 19.27 -12.15
N PHE A 320 0.70 19.50 -12.72
CA PHE A 320 0.96 20.77 -13.41
C PHE A 320 0.08 20.95 -14.65
N ILE A 321 -0.23 19.86 -15.36
CA ILE A 321 -1.11 19.89 -16.54
C ILE A 321 -2.55 20.19 -16.13
N HIS A 322 -3.10 19.43 -15.18
CA HIS A 322 -4.53 19.48 -14.85
C HIS A 322 -4.88 20.64 -13.93
N GLU A 323 -4.08 20.89 -12.89
CA GLU A 323 -4.35 21.94 -11.91
C GLU A 323 -3.92 23.32 -12.43
N HIS A 324 -2.68 23.40 -12.93
CA HIS A 324 -2.05 24.68 -13.27
C HIS A 324 -2.09 24.99 -14.77
N LYS A 325 -2.71 24.12 -15.58
CA LYS A 325 -2.86 24.27 -17.03
C LYS A 325 -1.53 24.49 -17.76
N VAL A 326 -0.44 23.95 -17.21
CA VAL A 326 0.88 23.98 -17.84
C VAL A 326 0.85 23.02 -19.03
N PRO A 327 1.18 23.46 -20.26
CA PRO A 327 1.25 22.57 -21.42
C PRO A 327 2.18 21.38 -21.17
N GLN A 328 1.79 20.18 -21.63
CA GLN A 328 2.53 18.94 -21.33
C GLN A 328 4.06 19.02 -21.59
N PRO A 329 4.56 19.58 -22.71
CA PRO A 329 6.01 19.71 -22.91
C PRO A 329 6.69 20.61 -21.88
N GLN A 330 6.00 21.67 -21.42
CA GLN A 330 6.51 22.57 -20.38
C GLN A 330 6.47 21.91 -19.01
N ALA A 331 5.40 21.16 -18.70
CA ALA A 331 5.29 20.40 -17.46
C ALA A 331 6.41 19.35 -17.36
N GLN A 332 6.64 18.58 -18.43
CA GLN A 332 7.77 17.66 -18.53
C GLN A 332 9.13 18.36 -18.40
N ALA A 333 9.25 19.61 -18.86
CA ALA A 333 10.47 20.40 -18.75
C ALA A 333 10.85 20.84 -17.33
N MET A 334 9.94 20.71 -16.38
CA MET A 334 10.20 21.02 -14.98
C MET A 334 10.95 19.89 -14.25
N PHE A 335 11.01 18.69 -14.83
CA PHE A 335 11.49 17.47 -14.18
C PHE A 335 12.86 17.05 -14.71
N TRP A 336 13.77 16.76 -13.78
CA TRP A 336 15.15 16.34 -14.04
C TRP A 336 15.43 15.07 -13.25
N PHE A 337 16.16 14.12 -13.82
CA PHE A 337 16.41 12.82 -13.20
C PHE A 337 17.89 12.50 -13.16
N VAL A 338 18.35 11.95 -12.05
CA VAL A 338 19.71 11.45 -11.85
C VAL A 338 19.63 9.96 -11.52
N ASP A 339 20.44 9.15 -12.21
CA ASP A 339 20.66 7.75 -11.85
C ASP A 339 22.13 7.51 -11.47
N SER A 340 22.54 6.24 -11.38
CA SER A 340 23.92 5.86 -11.03
C SER A 340 25.00 6.38 -11.99
N HIS A 341 24.62 6.84 -13.19
CA HIS A 341 25.53 7.38 -14.20
C HIS A 341 25.40 8.91 -14.36
N GLY A 342 24.67 9.59 -13.46
CA GLY A 342 24.47 11.03 -13.48
C GLY A 342 23.14 11.45 -14.10
N LEU A 343 23.06 12.71 -14.52
CA LEU A 343 21.85 13.33 -15.06
C LEU A 343 21.40 12.64 -16.36
N ILE A 344 20.14 12.24 -16.43
CA ILE A 344 19.55 11.55 -17.58
C ILE A 344 19.28 12.57 -18.70
N THR A 345 20.11 12.51 -19.74
CA THR A 345 20.04 13.39 -20.91
C THR A 345 20.20 12.58 -22.19
N ALA A 346 19.59 13.03 -23.29
CA ALA A 346 19.67 12.35 -24.59
C ALA A 346 21.11 12.31 -25.14
N ASN A 347 21.95 13.25 -24.71
CA ASN A 347 23.36 13.32 -25.08
C ASN A 347 24.31 12.68 -24.05
N ARG A 348 23.82 11.89 -23.07
CA ARG A 348 24.65 11.30 -21.99
C ARG A 348 25.72 10.33 -22.53
N GLY A 349 25.40 9.62 -23.62
CA GLY A 349 26.34 8.78 -24.37
C GLY A 349 26.33 7.29 -24.02
N ASP A 350 25.49 6.87 -23.07
CA ASP A 350 25.20 5.48 -22.74
C ASP A 350 23.83 5.03 -23.31
N THR A 351 23.54 3.73 -23.22
CA THR A 351 22.23 3.19 -23.62
C THR A 351 21.29 3.25 -22.43
N LEU A 352 20.28 4.12 -22.51
CA LEU A 352 19.25 4.24 -21.49
C LEU A 352 18.28 3.04 -21.55
N PRO A 353 17.92 2.42 -20.41
CA PRO A 353 16.75 1.56 -20.32
C PRO A 353 15.51 2.24 -20.89
N GLN A 354 14.60 1.48 -21.50
CA GLN A 354 13.46 2.03 -22.24
C GLN A 354 12.61 3.00 -21.40
N HIS A 355 12.36 2.67 -20.12
CA HIS A 355 11.58 3.51 -19.20
C HIS A 355 12.26 4.87 -18.86
N LYS A 356 13.56 5.03 -19.13
CA LYS A 356 14.31 6.28 -18.91
C LYS A 356 14.42 7.13 -20.18
N VAL A 357 14.19 6.56 -21.37
CA VAL A 357 14.29 7.26 -22.64
C VAL A 357 13.34 8.45 -22.66
N ASP A 358 12.10 8.26 -22.20
CA ASP A 358 11.07 9.31 -22.16
C ASP A 358 11.35 10.38 -21.08
N LEU A 359 12.27 10.11 -20.15
CA LEU A 359 12.69 11.04 -19.10
C LEU A 359 13.95 11.84 -19.50
N ALA A 360 14.60 11.47 -20.59
CA ALA A 360 15.87 12.04 -21.00
C ALA A 360 15.70 13.47 -21.51
N ARG A 361 16.42 14.41 -20.87
CA ARG A 361 16.41 15.82 -21.26
C ARG A 361 17.09 16.01 -22.61
N GLN A 362 16.52 16.87 -23.45
CA GLN A 362 17.05 17.23 -24.77
C GLN A 362 17.51 18.69 -24.85
N ASP A 363 17.12 19.50 -23.88
CA ASP A 363 17.35 20.94 -23.80
C ASP A 363 18.54 21.30 -22.88
N ASN A 364 19.35 20.31 -22.49
CA ASN A 364 20.51 20.49 -21.63
C ASN A 364 21.76 21.06 -22.36
N GLY A 365 21.66 21.37 -23.66
CA GLY A 365 22.77 21.84 -24.47
C GLY A 365 23.93 20.83 -24.50
N SER A 366 25.14 21.28 -24.17
CA SER A 366 26.32 20.40 -24.02
C SER A 366 26.57 19.97 -22.56
N THR A 367 25.76 20.44 -21.60
CA THR A 367 25.98 20.18 -20.19
C THR A 367 25.70 18.71 -19.87
N ARG A 368 26.66 18.07 -19.19
CA ARG A 368 26.51 16.75 -18.59
C ARG A 368 26.88 16.87 -17.12
N CYS A 369 26.11 16.22 -16.26
CA CYS A 369 26.37 16.18 -14.83
C CYS A 369 26.57 14.73 -14.42
N ALA A 370 27.77 14.39 -13.95
CA ALA A 370 28.12 13.05 -13.49
C ALA A 370 27.67 12.79 -12.04
N THR A 371 27.45 13.85 -11.27
CA THR A 371 27.10 13.77 -9.84
C THR A 371 25.79 14.49 -9.53
N ILE A 372 25.20 14.17 -8.37
CA ILE A 372 24.00 14.86 -7.87
C ILE A 372 24.33 16.34 -7.60
N GLU A 373 25.51 16.64 -7.08
CA GLU A 373 25.97 18.00 -6.80
C GLU A 373 26.08 18.84 -8.07
N GLU A 374 26.62 18.29 -9.15
CA GLU A 374 26.67 18.98 -10.45
C GLU A 374 25.27 19.23 -11.01
N ALA A 375 24.37 18.24 -10.89
CA ALA A 375 22.98 18.38 -11.31
C ALA A 375 22.25 19.44 -10.46
N LEU A 376 22.53 19.52 -9.16
CA LEU A 376 21.98 20.50 -8.24
C LEU A 376 22.37 21.93 -8.63
N GLU A 377 23.65 22.16 -8.97
CA GLU A 377 24.12 23.48 -9.42
C GLU A 377 23.55 23.89 -10.78
N TYR A 378 23.39 22.92 -11.68
CA TYR A 378 22.85 23.18 -13.02
C TYR A 378 21.34 23.47 -12.98
N VAL A 379 20.57 22.58 -12.34
CA VAL A 379 19.11 22.65 -12.30
C VAL A 379 18.61 23.72 -11.32
N LYS A 380 19.35 23.95 -10.23
CA LYS A 380 18.94 24.79 -9.09
C LYS A 380 17.53 24.43 -8.62
N PRO A 381 17.28 23.17 -8.19
CA PRO A 381 15.93 22.69 -7.96
C PRO A 381 15.27 23.36 -6.76
N THR A 382 13.94 23.43 -6.84
CA THR A 382 13.04 23.87 -5.77
C THR A 382 12.54 22.67 -4.96
N ALA A 383 12.51 21.49 -5.58
CA ALA A 383 12.15 20.23 -4.96
C ALA A 383 13.18 19.13 -5.28
N LEU A 384 13.55 18.35 -4.26
CA LEU A 384 14.46 17.22 -4.37
C LEU A 384 13.74 15.94 -3.90
N ILE A 385 13.57 14.98 -4.81
CA ILE A 385 12.79 13.75 -4.60
C ILE A 385 13.71 12.53 -4.69
N GLY A 386 13.80 11.73 -3.62
CA GLY A 386 14.72 10.60 -3.49
C GLY A 386 13.99 9.26 -3.58
N LEU A 387 14.30 8.47 -4.60
CA LEU A 387 13.75 7.13 -4.87
C LEU A 387 14.88 6.20 -5.36
N SER A 388 16.06 6.32 -4.73
CA SER A 388 17.31 5.74 -5.19
C SER A 388 17.73 4.47 -4.45
N THR A 389 17.22 4.26 -3.23
CA THR A 389 17.69 3.27 -2.24
C THR A 389 19.16 3.43 -1.84
N VAL A 390 19.75 4.60 -2.12
CA VAL A 390 21.12 4.93 -1.72
C VAL A 390 21.06 5.74 -0.43
N TYR A 391 21.45 5.09 0.67
CA TYR A 391 21.50 5.71 1.97
C TYR A 391 22.37 6.98 1.95
N ARG A 392 21.87 8.06 2.53
CA ARG A 392 22.58 9.36 2.61
C ARG A 392 22.96 10.00 1.27
N ALA A 393 22.21 9.69 0.20
CA ALA A 393 22.38 10.38 -1.08
C ALA A 393 22.15 11.91 -0.97
N PHE A 394 21.30 12.36 -0.04
CA PHE A 394 21.10 13.78 0.25
C PHE A 394 22.02 14.19 1.41
N SER A 395 23.30 14.36 1.09
CA SER A 395 24.31 14.78 2.07
C SER A 395 23.99 16.15 2.68
N GLU A 396 24.59 16.47 3.83
CA GLU A 396 24.46 17.80 4.45
C GLU A 396 24.82 18.94 3.48
N LYS A 397 25.81 18.71 2.61
CA LYS A 397 26.20 19.66 1.57
C LYS A 397 25.07 19.90 0.57
N ILE A 398 24.40 18.84 0.10
CA ILE A 398 23.25 18.93 -0.81
C ILE A 398 22.07 19.64 -0.13
N LEU A 399 21.76 19.29 1.12
CA LEU A 399 20.66 19.89 1.88
C LEU A 399 20.91 21.37 2.19
N THR A 400 22.12 21.72 2.59
CA THR A 400 22.53 23.13 2.79
C THR A 400 22.43 23.90 1.48
N ARG A 401 22.86 23.28 0.38
CA ARG A 401 22.78 23.93 -0.93
C ARG A 401 21.34 24.10 -1.42
N MET A 402 20.45 23.13 -1.15
CA MET A 402 19.00 23.29 -1.37
C MET A 402 18.44 24.50 -0.62
N ASN A 403 18.88 24.73 0.62
CA ASN A 403 18.49 25.88 1.42
C ASN A 403 18.95 27.22 0.79
N GLU A 404 20.20 27.28 0.32
CA GLU A 404 20.79 28.46 -0.33
C GLU A 404 20.16 28.79 -1.69
N ILE A 405 19.82 27.77 -2.48
CA ILE A 405 19.11 27.95 -3.75
C ILE A 405 17.72 28.55 -3.51
N ASN A 406 17.08 28.17 -2.41
CA ASN A 406 15.71 28.54 -2.07
C ASN A 406 15.69 29.54 -0.89
N THR A 407 16.41 30.67 -0.99
CA THR A 407 16.51 31.67 0.10
C THR A 407 15.21 32.42 0.40
N GLN A 408 14.37 32.66 -0.61
CA GLN A 408 13.10 33.39 -0.47
C GLN A 408 11.88 32.46 -0.35
N ALA A 409 12.10 31.16 -0.25
CA ALA A 409 11.09 30.12 -0.33
C ALA A 409 11.43 28.95 0.60
N ARG A 410 10.52 27.99 0.75
CA ARG A 410 10.77 26.75 1.51
C ARG A 410 11.21 25.64 0.56
N PRO A 411 12.40 25.02 0.74
CA PRO A 411 12.82 23.91 -0.11
C PRO A 411 11.97 22.66 0.18
N ILE A 412 11.58 21.94 -0.87
CA ILE A 412 10.89 20.64 -0.74
C ILE A 412 11.94 19.53 -0.81
N VAL A 413 11.98 18.65 0.19
CA VAL A 413 12.93 17.51 0.23
C VAL A 413 12.20 16.25 0.67
N PHE A 414 12.02 15.31 -0.25
CA PHE A 414 11.30 14.06 0.00
C PHE A 414 12.22 12.83 -0.13
N PRO A 415 12.81 12.31 0.96
CA PRO A 415 13.57 11.06 0.96
C PRO A 415 12.65 9.84 1.11
N LEU A 416 12.28 9.21 0.00
CA LEU A 416 11.18 8.25 -0.07
C LEU A 416 11.62 6.78 -0.05
N SER A 417 12.91 6.51 -0.09
CA SER A 417 13.42 5.14 -0.04
C SER A 417 13.15 4.46 1.29
N ASN A 418 12.73 3.19 1.22
CA ASN A 418 12.44 2.33 2.37
C ASN A 418 13.40 1.12 2.42
N PRO A 419 13.73 0.58 3.61
CA PRO A 419 13.42 1.10 4.96
C PRO A 419 14.29 2.32 5.34
N GLU A 420 14.23 2.79 6.59
CA GLU A 420 15.03 3.93 7.10
C GLU A 420 16.52 3.86 6.74
N THR A 421 17.12 2.67 6.78
CA THR A 421 18.53 2.43 6.41
C THR A 421 18.83 2.64 4.92
N LYS A 422 17.82 2.96 4.12
CA LYS A 422 17.91 3.28 2.68
C LYS A 422 17.42 4.69 2.36
N ALA A 423 16.91 5.44 3.33
CA ALA A 423 16.44 6.81 3.14
C ALA A 423 17.60 7.73 2.72
N GLU A 424 17.32 8.66 1.82
CA GLU A 424 18.33 9.57 1.26
C GLU A 424 18.86 10.58 2.28
N CYS A 425 18.07 10.92 3.31
CA CYS A 425 18.51 11.65 4.51
C CYS A 425 17.52 11.42 5.66
N SER A 426 17.95 11.73 6.87
CA SER A 426 17.07 11.79 8.04
C SER A 426 16.31 13.11 8.12
N PHE A 427 15.21 13.13 8.88
CA PHE A 427 14.49 14.36 9.16
C PHE A 427 15.32 15.40 9.92
N GLU A 428 16.13 14.96 10.91
CA GLU A 428 17.01 15.85 11.67
C GLU A 428 18.04 16.55 10.77
N GLU A 429 18.72 15.80 9.89
CA GLU A 429 19.68 16.35 8.93
C GLU A 429 19.01 17.38 8.02
N ALA A 430 17.81 17.08 7.51
CA ALA A 430 17.05 18.00 6.66
C ALA A 430 16.66 19.30 7.40
N MET A 431 16.19 19.20 8.65
CA MET A 431 15.82 20.36 9.46
C MET A 431 17.03 21.26 9.75
N ARG A 432 18.12 20.67 10.26
CA ARG A 432 19.36 21.39 10.59
C ARG A 432 19.94 22.10 9.37
N CYS A 433 20.11 21.39 8.25
CA CYS A 433 20.74 21.95 7.06
C CYS A 433 19.88 22.98 6.32
N THR A 434 18.58 23.06 6.63
CA THR A 434 17.65 24.00 5.98
C THR A 434 17.10 25.08 6.90
N ASN A 435 17.73 25.28 8.06
CA ASN A 435 17.31 26.25 9.08
C ASN A 435 15.82 26.09 9.44
N ASN A 436 15.36 24.83 9.59
CA ASN A 436 13.98 24.47 9.92
C ASN A 436 12.92 24.90 8.88
N ARG A 437 13.33 25.26 7.66
CA ARG A 437 12.41 25.74 6.60
C ARG A 437 11.90 24.65 5.67
N VAL A 438 12.53 23.47 5.67
CA VAL A 438 12.19 22.38 4.73
C VAL A 438 10.73 21.96 4.81
N LEU A 439 10.17 21.62 3.66
CA LEU A 439 8.93 20.86 3.52
C LEU A 439 9.33 19.40 3.29
N PHE A 440 9.15 18.57 4.32
CA PHE A 440 9.71 17.22 4.38
C PHE A 440 8.63 16.16 4.39
N ALA A 441 8.79 15.14 3.53
CA ALA A 441 8.00 13.92 3.56
C ALA A 441 8.86 12.70 3.25
N SER A 442 8.81 11.66 4.08
CA SER A 442 9.59 10.43 3.90
C SER A 442 8.72 9.20 3.64
N GLY A 443 9.29 8.14 3.06
CA GLY A 443 8.60 6.86 2.90
C GLY A 443 8.46 6.08 4.23
N THR A 444 9.47 6.23 5.09
CA THR A 444 9.54 5.63 6.44
C THR A 444 9.16 6.65 7.52
N ALA A 445 8.80 6.18 8.71
CA ALA A 445 8.65 7.05 9.87
C ALA A 445 10.02 7.52 10.36
N PHE A 446 10.09 8.78 10.81
CA PHE A 446 11.25 9.37 11.50
C PHE A 446 10.81 9.95 12.85
N PRO A 447 11.71 10.06 13.83
CA PRO A 447 11.42 10.75 15.08
C PRO A 447 11.14 12.24 14.85
N GLU A 448 10.43 12.84 15.80
CA GLU A 448 10.22 14.29 15.86
C GLU A 448 11.56 15.02 16.05
N TYR A 449 11.64 16.25 15.53
CA TYR A 449 12.80 17.11 15.69
C TYR A 449 12.46 18.25 16.65
N THR A 450 13.25 18.42 17.71
CA THR A 450 13.15 19.58 18.60
C THR A 450 14.28 20.54 18.29
N ASP A 451 13.94 21.76 17.90
CA ASP A 451 14.91 22.82 17.66
C ASP A 451 15.63 23.16 18.99
N PRO A 452 16.97 23.01 19.06
CA PRO A 452 17.72 23.24 20.28
C PRO A 452 17.73 24.71 20.73
N GLU A 453 17.47 25.66 19.83
CA GLU A 453 17.48 27.10 20.12
C GLU A 453 16.09 27.59 20.56
N THR A 454 15.04 27.17 19.85
CA THR A 454 13.66 27.66 20.09
C THR A 454 12.82 26.72 20.95
N CYS A 455 13.27 25.48 21.17
CA CYS A 455 12.49 24.37 21.76
C CYS A 455 11.21 24.03 20.98
N GLN A 456 11.06 24.51 19.74
CA GLN A 456 9.93 24.17 18.89
C GLN A 456 10.06 22.72 18.40
N VAL A 457 8.96 21.97 18.47
CA VAL A 457 8.87 20.59 17.98
C VAL A 457 8.30 20.58 16.56
N TYR A 458 8.94 19.83 15.69
CA TYR A 458 8.54 19.59 14.32
C TYR A 458 8.30 18.10 14.10
N VAL A 459 7.24 17.79 13.36
CA VAL A 459 6.82 16.42 13.07
C VAL A 459 7.04 16.17 11.57
N PRO A 460 7.75 15.09 11.18
CA PRO A 460 7.95 14.79 9.77
C PRO A 460 6.66 14.31 9.11
N GLY A 461 6.42 14.74 7.86
CA GLY A 461 5.42 14.10 7.01
C GLY A 461 5.86 12.69 6.61
N GLN A 462 4.91 11.77 6.46
CA GLN A 462 5.19 10.42 5.97
C GLN A 462 4.34 10.12 4.72
N GLY A 463 4.98 10.14 3.55
CA GLY A 463 4.40 9.76 2.26
C GLY A 463 4.39 8.26 2.07
N ASN A 464 3.70 7.53 2.95
CA ASN A 464 3.60 6.07 2.88
C ASN A 464 2.36 5.61 2.10
N ASN A 465 2.53 4.64 1.21
CA ASN A 465 1.47 4.11 0.34
C ASN A 465 0.21 3.64 1.10
N MET A 466 0.29 3.37 2.41
CA MET A 466 -0.85 3.08 3.27
C MET A 466 -1.97 4.13 3.22
N TYR A 467 -1.69 5.39 2.84
CA TYR A 467 -2.77 6.37 2.59
C TYR A 467 -3.52 6.11 1.28
N ALA A 468 -2.87 5.52 0.28
CA ALA A 468 -3.38 5.42 -1.08
C ALA A 468 -3.97 4.04 -1.41
N PHE A 469 -3.17 2.96 -1.30
CA PHE A 469 -3.61 1.65 -1.77
C PHE A 469 -4.89 1.16 -1.10
N PRO A 470 -5.11 1.32 0.24
CA PRO A 470 -6.34 0.85 0.86
C PRO A 470 -7.57 1.48 0.22
N ALA A 471 -7.51 2.79 -0.01
CA ALA A 471 -8.62 3.55 -0.57
C ALA A 471 -8.85 3.26 -2.06
N ILE A 472 -7.76 3.11 -2.85
CA ILE A 472 -7.84 2.69 -4.26
C ILE A 472 -8.53 1.33 -4.36
N GLY A 473 -8.07 0.35 -3.57
CA GLY A 473 -8.68 -0.98 -3.64
C GLY A 473 -10.10 -1.03 -3.07
N LEU A 474 -10.42 -0.26 -2.03
CA LEU A 474 -11.81 -0.12 -1.57
C LEU A 474 -12.70 0.44 -2.68
N GLY A 475 -12.32 1.56 -3.29
CA GLY A 475 -13.07 2.17 -4.38
C GLY A 475 -13.27 1.19 -5.55
N ALA A 476 -12.21 0.51 -5.96
CA ALA A 476 -12.25 -0.46 -7.06
C ALA A 476 -13.10 -1.70 -6.75
N VAL A 477 -13.04 -2.23 -5.53
CA VAL A 477 -13.90 -3.36 -5.09
C VAL A 477 -15.37 -2.93 -5.03
N LEU A 478 -15.65 -1.73 -4.54
CA LEU A 478 -17.02 -1.23 -4.38
C LEU A 478 -17.70 -0.95 -5.72
N CYS A 479 -17.04 -0.24 -6.65
CA CYS A 479 -17.68 0.18 -7.91
C CYS A 479 -17.32 -0.70 -9.13
N LYS A 480 -16.36 -1.62 -8.98
CA LYS A 480 -15.92 -2.58 -10.02
C LYS A 480 -15.79 -1.95 -11.40
N PRO A 481 -14.90 -0.95 -11.57
CA PRO A 481 -14.74 -0.30 -12.85
C PRO A 481 -14.18 -1.30 -13.88
N THR A 482 -14.36 -1.02 -15.17
CA THR A 482 -13.78 -1.84 -16.24
C THR A 482 -12.25 -1.82 -16.24
N CYS A 483 -11.65 -0.70 -15.81
CA CYS A 483 -10.21 -0.54 -15.58
C CYS A 483 -9.94 0.60 -14.58
N ILE A 484 -8.71 0.65 -14.05
CA ILE A 484 -8.22 1.76 -13.22
C ILE A 484 -7.45 2.74 -14.10
N THR A 485 -7.98 3.96 -14.24
CA THR A 485 -7.39 5.03 -15.06
C THR A 485 -6.45 5.90 -14.23
N ASP A 486 -5.52 6.58 -14.89
CA ASP A 486 -4.58 7.49 -14.22
C ASP A 486 -5.32 8.69 -13.58
N THR A 487 -6.47 9.07 -14.14
CA THR A 487 -7.36 10.13 -13.64
C THR A 487 -8.09 9.74 -12.36
N MET A 488 -8.46 8.47 -12.19
CA MET A 488 -8.95 7.96 -10.89
C MET A 488 -7.86 8.05 -9.82
N ILE A 489 -6.62 7.65 -10.14
CA ILE A 489 -5.48 7.75 -9.21
C ILE A 489 -5.19 9.22 -8.85
N TYR A 490 -5.24 10.12 -9.83
CA TYR A 490 -5.10 11.55 -9.62
C TYR A 490 -6.20 12.10 -8.69
N ALA A 491 -7.46 11.69 -8.89
CA ALA A 491 -8.58 12.09 -8.03
C ALA A 491 -8.38 11.67 -6.57
N VAL A 492 -7.87 10.45 -6.34
CA VAL A 492 -7.49 9.97 -4.99
C VAL A 492 -6.39 10.84 -4.39
N SER A 493 -5.37 11.21 -5.18
CA SER A 493 -4.27 12.06 -4.72
C SER A 493 -4.74 13.46 -4.31
N LYS A 494 -5.64 14.06 -5.11
CA LYS A 494 -6.30 15.33 -4.78
C LYS A 494 -7.14 15.22 -3.51
N ALA A 495 -7.91 14.14 -3.36
CA ALA A 495 -8.69 13.89 -2.15
C ALA A 495 -7.79 13.77 -0.91
N LEU A 496 -6.61 13.12 -1.03
CA LEU A 496 -5.62 13.06 0.05
C LEU A 496 -5.14 14.44 0.49
N ALA A 497 -4.73 15.28 -0.45
CA ALA A 497 -4.33 16.66 -0.14
C ALA A 497 -5.46 17.46 0.54
N ASN A 498 -6.70 17.25 0.09
CA ASN A 498 -7.89 17.95 0.58
C ASN A 498 -8.38 17.48 1.96
N SER A 499 -8.15 16.20 2.30
CA SER A 499 -8.63 15.55 3.54
C SER A 499 -7.95 16.05 4.83
N ARG A 500 -6.90 16.87 4.70
CA ARG A 500 -6.29 17.57 5.83
C ARG A 500 -7.31 18.46 6.55
N SER A 501 -7.40 18.31 7.86
CA SER A 501 -8.25 19.14 8.71
C SER A 501 -7.76 20.59 8.76
N VAL A 502 -8.59 21.49 9.30
CA VAL A 502 -8.21 22.90 9.48
C VAL A 502 -6.96 23.03 10.34
N ASP A 503 -6.88 22.25 11.43
CA ASP A 503 -5.75 22.30 12.37
C ASP A 503 -4.47 21.70 11.74
N GLU A 504 -4.59 20.62 10.98
CA GLU A 504 -3.45 20.01 10.25
C GLU A 504 -2.90 20.98 9.19
N LYS A 505 -3.78 21.67 8.46
CA LYS A 505 -3.38 22.72 7.51
C LYS A 505 -2.71 23.90 8.20
N ALA A 506 -3.24 24.35 9.33
CA ALA A 506 -2.67 25.44 10.12
C ALA A 506 -1.30 25.07 10.73
N ALA A 507 -1.11 23.80 11.09
CA ALA A 507 0.18 23.25 11.54
C ALA A 507 1.19 23.04 10.41
N GLY A 508 0.81 23.26 9.15
CA GLY A 508 1.68 23.07 7.98
C GLY A 508 1.93 21.60 7.63
N GLU A 509 1.12 20.67 8.16
CA GLU A 509 1.25 19.24 7.89
C GLU A 509 0.98 18.94 6.40
N LEU A 510 1.82 18.10 5.80
CA LEU A 510 1.71 17.74 4.38
C LEU A 510 0.66 16.66 4.12
N TYR A 511 0.38 15.85 5.14
CA TYR A 511 -0.55 14.73 5.13
C TYR A 511 -1.53 14.85 6.30
N PRO A 512 -2.72 14.22 6.23
CA PRO A 512 -3.56 14.03 7.39
C PRO A 512 -2.86 13.20 8.46
N ARG A 513 -3.30 13.30 9.71
CA ARG A 513 -2.79 12.47 10.80
C ARG A 513 -3.25 11.02 10.67
N ILE A 514 -2.37 10.09 11.03
CA ILE A 514 -2.59 8.66 10.78
C ILE A 514 -3.74 8.07 11.61
N GLU A 515 -4.07 8.68 12.74
CA GLU A 515 -5.21 8.30 13.58
C GLU A 515 -6.55 8.42 12.81
N ARG A 516 -6.58 9.25 11.76
CA ARG A 516 -7.75 9.45 10.88
C ARG A 516 -7.75 8.54 9.65
N ILE A 517 -6.82 7.57 9.54
CA ILE A 517 -6.60 6.79 8.31
C ILE A 517 -7.88 6.13 7.76
N ARG A 518 -8.81 5.69 8.61
CA ARG A 518 -10.08 5.12 8.15
C ARG A 518 -11.01 6.15 7.53
N ASP A 519 -11.14 7.31 8.17
CA ASP A 519 -11.95 8.40 7.62
C ASP A 519 -11.34 8.92 6.31
N VAL A 520 -10.02 9.09 6.28
CA VAL A 520 -9.28 9.48 5.08
C VAL A 520 -9.47 8.42 3.98
N SER A 521 -9.34 7.12 4.28
CA SER A 521 -9.54 6.06 3.28
C SER A 521 -10.95 6.08 2.68
N ALA A 522 -11.97 6.39 3.49
CA ALA A 522 -13.35 6.54 3.01
C ALA A 522 -13.51 7.75 2.08
N GLU A 523 -12.91 8.89 2.41
CA GLU A 523 -12.90 10.09 1.56
C GLU A 523 -12.22 9.83 0.21
N LEU A 524 -11.05 9.18 0.24
CA LEU A 524 -10.29 8.84 -0.96
C LEU A 524 -11.05 7.82 -1.84
N ALA A 525 -11.66 6.80 -1.23
CA ALA A 525 -12.48 5.83 -1.95
C ALA A 525 -13.73 6.49 -2.55
N ALA A 526 -14.36 7.43 -1.84
CA ALA A 526 -15.47 8.21 -2.38
C ALA A 526 -15.06 9.06 -3.60
N ALA A 527 -13.86 9.66 -3.56
CA ALA A 527 -13.30 10.37 -4.71
C ALA A 527 -13.03 9.43 -5.90
N PHE A 528 -12.45 8.25 -5.63
CA PHE A 528 -12.23 7.21 -6.65
C PHE A 528 -13.53 6.81 -7.32
N VAL A 529 -14.55 6.43 -6.54
CA VAL A 529 -15.85 5.99 -7.05
C VAL A 529 -16.52 7.09 -7.85
N THR A 530 -16.49 8.33 -7.35
CA THR A 530 -17.06 9.49 -8.05
C THR A 530 -16.39 9.69 -9.41
N GLN A 531 -15.06 9.64 -9.47
CA GLN A 531 -14.33 9.80 -10.72
C GLN A 531 -14.58 8.63 -11.69
N ALA A 532 -14.66 7.39 -11.18
CA ALA A 532 -14.96 6.22 -12.00
C ALA A 532 -16.36 6.28 -12.64
N VAL A 533 -17.37 6.76 -11.89
CA VAL A 533 -18.72 6.98 -12.45
C VAL A 533 -18.71 8.07 -13.52
N ARG A 534 -17.98 9.17 -13.29
CA ARG A 534 -17.88 10.27 -14.28
C ARG A 534 -17.27 9.81 -15.60
N GLU A 535 -16.32 8.89 -15.54
CA GLU A 535 -15.69 8.31 -16.73
C GLU A 535 -16.56 7.24 -17.41
N GLY A 536 -17.71 6.88 -16.82
CA GLY A 536 -18.63 5.88 -17.37
C GLY A 536 -18.06 4.46 -17.31
N LEU A 537 -17.12 4.19 -16.40
CA LEU A 537 -16.40 2.91 -16.32
C LEU A 537 -16.97 1.95 -15.28
N VAL A 538 -17.91 2.41 -14.44
CA VAL A 538 -18.50 1.65 -13.33
C VAL A 538 -19.54 0.65 -13.84
N LYS A 539 -19.44 -0.60 -13.40
CA LYS A 539 -20.40 -1.67 -13.72
C LYS A 539 -21.56 -1.75 -12.73
N GLU A 540 -21.33 -1.33 -11.48
CA GLU A 540 -22.30 -1.40 -10.40
C GLU A 540 -23.31 -0.24 -10.48
N LYS A 541 -24.55 -0.54 -10.92
CA LYS A 541 -25.60 0.46 -11.17
C LYS A 541 -25.90 1.32 -9.94
N HIS A 542 -25.86 0.73 -8.74
CA HIS A 542 -26.07 1.45 -7.49
C HIS A 542 -25.16 2.69 -7.37
N TRP A 543 -23.87 2.54 -7.67
CA TRP A 543 -22.92 3.66 -7.59
C TRP A 543 -23.15 4.70 -8.67
N VAL A 544 -23.55 4.27 -9.88
CA VAL A 544 -23.95 5.21 -10.95
C VAL A 544 -25.10 6.08 -10.47
N ASP A 545 -26.12 5.49 -9.87
CA ASP A 545 -27.31 6.21 -9.38
C ASP A 545 -26.97 7.14 -8.20
N VAL A 546 -26.22 6.64 -7.21
CA VAL A 546 -25.82 7.44 -6.03
C VAL A 546 -24.98 8.65 -6.41
N VAL A 547 -23.98 8.46 -7.27
CA VAL A 547 -23.10 9.57 -7.69
C VAL A 547 -23.86 10.54 -8.59
N SER A 548 -24.58 10.07 -9.62
CA SER A 548 -25.24 10.95 -10.60
C SER A 548 -26.31 11.85 -9.97
N THR A 549 -26.99 11.37 -8.92
CA THR A 549 -28.02 12.15 -8.20
C THR A 549 -27.45 13.06 -7.13
N ASN A 550 -26.18 12.91 -6.77
CA ASN A 550 -25.52 13.65 -5.69
C ASN A 550 -24.16 14.19 -6.14
N MET A 551 -24.05 14.72 -7.35
CA MET A 551 -22.82 15.34 -7.83
C MET A 551 -22.55 16.67 -7.08
N PRO A 552 -21.30 16.96 -6.65
CA PRO A 552 -20.98 18.23 -6.02
C PRO A 552 -21.20 19.42 -6.97
N GLU A 553 -21.84 20.50 -6.49
CA GLU A 553 -22.15 21.70 -7.30
C GLU A 553 -20.90 22.43 -7.79
N ASN A 554 -19.80 22.36 -7.04
CA ASN A 554 -18.53 23.01 -7.35
C ASN A 554 -17.61 22.18 -8.26
N MET A 555 -18.04 20.99 -8.68
CA MET A 555 -17.26 20.14 -9.57
C MET A 555 -17.33 20.65 -11.01
N GLN A 556 -16.17 20.85 -11.65
CA GLN A 556 -16.13 21.39 -13.01
C GLN A 556 -16.13 20.27 -14.07
N PRO A 557 -16.91 20.40 -15.17
CA PRO A 557 -16.87 19.44 -16.27
C PRO A 557 -15.46 19.27 -16.85
N GLY A 558 -14.98 18.03 -16.97
CA GLY A 558 -13.65 17.72 -17.49
C GLY A 558 -12.47 18.03 -16.56
N HIS A 559 -12.71 18.57 -15.36
CA HIS A 559 -11.68 18.76 -14.34
C HIS A 559 -11.71 17.62 -13.31
N ILE A 560 -10.53 17.25 -12.79
CA ILE A 560 -10.35 16.13 -11.86
C ILE A 560 -10.12 16.73 -10.47
N ASP A 561 -11.20 16.95 -9.74
CA ASP A 561 -11.16 17.77 -8.52
C ASP A 561 -10.85 16.97 -7.25
N GLY A 562 -10.98 15.63 -7.29
CA GLY A 562 -10.96 14.77 -6.10
C GLY A 562 -12.15 15.02 -5.16
N LEU A 563 -13.23 15.62 -5.67
CA LEU A 563 -14.44 15.94 -4.92
C LEU A 563 -15.47 14.80 -5.01
N PHE A 564 -16.26 14.68 -3.96
CA PHE A 564 -17.35 13.71 -3.80
C PHE A 564 -18.42 14.32 -2.89
N SER A 565 -19.64 13.79 -2.91
CA SER A 565 -20.70 14.27 -2.02
C SER A 565 -20.73 13.53 -0.69
N ARG A 566 -21.36 14.16 0.31
CA ARG A 566 -21.60 13.54 1.62
C ARG A 566 -22.39 12.24 1.52
N ARG A 567 -23.28 12.11 0.52
CA ARG A 567 -24.05 10.89 0.29
C ARG A 567 -23.15 9.74 -0.15
N VAL A 568 -22.24 9.99 -1.12
CA VAL A 568 -21.25 9.00 -1.57
C VAL A 568 -20.34 8.58 -0.41
N LEU A 569 -19.80 9.54 0.35
CA LEU A 569 -18.97 9.25 1.52
C LEU A 569 -19.72 8.42 2.56
N GLY A 570 -20.98 8.76 2.84
CA GLY A 570 -21.82 8.02 3.78
C GLY A 570 -22.00 6.55 3.39
N GLU A 571 -22.27 6.29 2.10
CA GLU A 571 -22.42 4.93 1.58
C GLU A 571 -21.08 4.15 1.56
N VAL A 572 -19.96 4.81 1.29
CA VAL A 572 -18.65 4.16 1.43
C VAL A 572 -18.44 3.72 2.89
N LYS A 573 -18.70 4.61 3.86
CA LYS A 573 -18.50 4.31 5.29
C LYS A 573 -19.38 3.18 5.81
N THR A 574 -20.62 3.05 5.34
CA THR A 574 -21.52 1.96 5.75
C THR A 574 -21.05 0.60 5.26
N LEU A 575 -20.30 0.55 4.16
CA LEU A 575 -19.77 -0.69 3.57
C LEU A 575 -18.39 -1.08 4.11
N MET A 576 -17.74 -0.22 4.90
CA MET A 576 -16.46 -0.54 5.53
C MET A 576 -16.65 -1.55 6.68
N TRP A 577 -16.05 -2.73 6.56
CA TRP A 577 -16.03 -3.77 7.56
C TRP A 577 -15.42 -3.31 8.89
N LEU A 578 -15.98 -3.80 9.99
CA LEU A 578 -15.51 -3.61 11.36
C LEU A 578 -15.49 -4.95 12.11
N PRO A 579 -14.57 -5.14 13.06
CA PRO A 579 -14.64 -6.31 13.93
C PRO A 579 -15.90 -6.28 14.78
N ALA A 580 -16.60 -7.42 14.87
CA ALA A 580 -17.92 -7.56 15.51
C ALA A 580 -17.94 -6.92 16.91
N ALA A 581 -18.89 -6.01 17.17
CA ALA A 581 -18.95 -5.22 18.39
C ALA A 581 -19.46 -6.02 19.60
N SER A 582 -20.25 -7.07 19.37
CA SER A 582 -20.72 -7.99 20.39
C SER A 582 -20.72 -9.44 19.91
N VAL A 583 -20.92 -10.38 20.83
CA VAL A 583 -21.04 -11.80 20.49
C VAL A 583 -22.35 -12.07 19.74
N GLU A 584 -23.41 -11.34 20.04
CA GLU A 584 -24.69 -11.42 19.33
C GLU A 584 -24.54 -10.99 17.88
N GLN A 585 -23.84 -9.88 17.61
CA GLN A 585 -23.52 -9.46 16.23
C GLN A 585 -22.75 -10.55 15.50
N TYR A 586 -21.78 -11.17 16.17
CA TYR A 586 -21.02 -12.28 15.60
C TYR A 586 -21.91 -13.50 15.28
N ILE A 587 -22.84 -13.84 16.16
CA ILE A 587 -23.81 -14.93 15.94
C ILE A 587 -24.69 -14.61 14.73
N VAL A 588 -25.20 -13.38 14.64
CA VAL A 588 -25.98 -12.93 13.49
C VAL A 588 -25.15 -13.04 12.22
N GLU A 589 -23.95 -12.44 12.15
CA GLU A 589 -23.06 -12.50 10.98
C GLU A 589 -22.76 -13.94 10.55
N ALA A 590 -22.50 -14.85 11.50
CA ALA A 590 -22.26 -16.25 11.20
C ALA A 590 -23.53 -16.96 10.68
N ILE A 591 -24.72 -16.66 11.22
CA ILE A 591 -25.98 -17.24 10.75
C ILE A 591 -26.34 -16.71 9.36
N THR A 592 -26.27 -15.39 9.15
CA THR A 592 -26.60 -14.74 7.86
C THR A 592 -25.65 -15.19 6.74
N THR A 593 -24.39 -15.47 7.06
CA THR A 593 -23.41 -15.96 6.08
C THR A 593 -23.72 -17.40 5.62
N ILE A 594 -24.30 -18.21 6.49
CA ILE A 594 -24.55 -19.65 6.24
C ILE A 594 -25.92 -19.88 5.62
N ASN A 595 -26.92 -19.04 5.95
CA ASN A 595 -28.26 -19.17 5.42
C ASN A 595 -28.90 -17.78 5.22
N PRO A 596 -28.69 -17.13 4.04
CA PRO A 596 -29.18 -15.78 3.78
C PRO A 596 -30.71 -15.65 3.88
N ASP A 597 -31.43 -16.76 3.68
CA ASP A 597 -32.89 -16.84 3.68
C ASP A 597 -33.50 -17.19 5.06
N GLU A 598 -32.68 -17.51 6.07
CA GLU A 598 -33.10 -17.69 7.48
C GLU A 598 -32.56 -16.52 8.33
N THR A 599 -33.13 -15.33 8.13
CA THR A 599 -33.06 -14.21 9.09
C THR A 599 -34.43 -14.00 9.70
#